data_AF-A1BH37-F1
#
_entry.id   AF-A1BH37-F1
#
_cell.length_a   1.000
_cell.length_b   1.000
_cell.length_c   1.000
_cell.angle_alpha   90.00
_cell.angle_beta   90.00
_cell.angle_gamma   90.00
#
_symmetry.space_group_name_H-M   'P 1'
#
loop_
_entity.id
_entity.type
_entity.pdbx_description
1 polymer ?
#
loop_
_entity_poly.entity_id
_entity_poly.type
_entity_poly.pdbx_seq_one_letter_code
_entity_poly.pdbx_strand_id
1 'polypeptide(L)'
;MKTLLIVMMNMVFLFAGFTAVRGASGAEKMAVSAGMNWLSLIDSGKYTESWRDASVLFRGAVTAEQWRASLDGVRKPLGKPVKREMVNAEESTALPGAPDGRYVVMTMQSVFEHKQFATETVTVMLDNDGVWRAAGYFIK
;
A
#
# COMPACT_ATOMS: atom_id res chain seq x y z
N MET A 1 -26.29 4.56 16.79
CA MET A 1 -26.41 3.10 16.64
C MET A 1 -25.30 2.64 15.72
N LYS A 2 -24.43 1.78 16.25
CA LYS A 2 -23.32 1.05 15.60
C LYS A 2 -22.30 1.90 14.84
N THR A 3 -21.39 2.47 15.63
CA THR A 3 -20.06 2.92 15.24
C THR A 3 -19.42 1.89 14.30
N LEU A 4 -19.28 2.23 13.02
CA LEU A 4 -18.51 1.44 12.07
C LEU A 4 -17.04 1.51 12.51
N LEU A 5 -16.53 0.39 13.01
CA LEU A 5 -15.13 0.22 13.39
C LEU A 5 -14.29 0.17 12.09
N ILE A 6 -14.01 1.34 11.52
CA ILE A 6 -12.94 1.48 10.53
C ILE A 6 -11.66 1.35 11.35
N VAL A 7 -10.91 0.27 11.14
CA VAL A 7 -9.58 0.06 11.71
C VAL A 7 -8.66 1.16 11.16
N MET A 8 -8.73 2.34 11.77
CA MET A 8 -7.76 3.42 11.60
C MET A 8 -6.54 3.05 12.44
N MET A 9 -5.68 2.21 11.88
CA MET A 9 -4.35 1.97 12.42
C MET A 9 -3.54 3.27 12.24
N ASN A 10 -3.62 4.16 13.24
CA ASN A 10 -2.77 5.34 13.32
C ASN A 10 -1.32 4.87 13.54
N MET A 11 -0.61 4.61 12.45
CA MET A 11 0.79 4.19 12.50
C MET A 11 1.68 5.43 12.60
N VAL A 12 1.89 5.89 13.84
CA VAL A 12 2.95 6.86 14.16
C VAL A 12 4.23 6.05 14.33
N PHE A 13 5.08 6.01 13.30
CA PHE A 13 6.45 5.52 13.45
C PHE A 13 7.37 6.68 13.82
N LEU A 14 7.91 6.63 15.04
CA LEU A 14 9.11 7.36 15.42
C LEU A 14 10.32 6.57 14.89
N PHE A 15 10.98 7.08 13.85
CA PHE A 15 12.25 6.52 13.38
C PHE A 15 13.41 7.38 13.89
N ALA A 16 14.16 6.85 14.87
CA ALA A 16 15.50 7.32 15.18
C ALA A 16 16.48 6.70 14.18
N GLY A 17 17.35 7.53 13.61
CA GLY A 17 18.07 7.23 12.37
C GLY A 17 19.22 6.23 12.46
N PHE A 18 19.48 5.61 11.30
CA PHE A 18 20.81 5.20 10.84
C PHE A 18 20.74 5.00 9.31
N THR A 19 21.40 5.87 8.54
CA THR A 19 21.42 5.72 7.07
C THR A 19 22.63 4.89 6.67
N ALA A 20 22.44 3.57 6.52
CA ALA A 20 23.27 2.78 5.62
C ALA A 20 22.63 2.85 4.23
N VAL A 21 23.36 3.37 3.23
CA VAL A 21 22.94 3.28 1.82
C VAL A 21 23.00 1.79 1.43
N ARG A 22 21.88 1.09 1.56
CA ARG A 22 21.73 -0.31 1.14
C ARG A 22 21.22 -0.31 -0.28
N GLY A 23 21.94 -0.95 -1.20
CA GLY A 23 21.48 -1.13 -2.57
C GLY A 23 20.26 -2.05 -2.59
N ALA A 24 19.25 -1.70 -3.39
CA ALA A 24 18.00 -2.44 -3.48
C ALA A 24 18.21 -3.90 -3.87
N SER A 25 17.67 -4.83 -3.08
CA SER A 25 17.78 -6.26 -3.35
C SER A 25 16.96 -6.66 -4.59
N GLY A 26 17.23 -7.84 -5.17
CA GLY A 26 16.41 -8.36 -6.28
C GLY A 26 14.94 -8.58 -5.86
N ALA A 27 14.72 -9.00 -4.62
CA ALA A 27 13.39 -9.20 -4.07
C ALA A 27 12.66 -7.87 -3.83
N GLU A 28 13.37 -6.86 -3.34
CA GLU A 28 12.85 -5.49 -3.16
C GLU A 28 12.36 -4.91 -4.50
N LYS A 29 13.14 -5.06 -5.58
CA LYS A 29 12.74 -4.61 -6.92
C LYS A 29 11.47 -5.28 -7.42
N MET A 30 11.33 -6.60 -7.18
CA MET A 30 10.12 -7.34 -7.54
C MET A 30 8.90 -6.87 -6.74
N ALA A 31 9.07 -6.65 -5.43
CA ALA A 31 8.01 -6.16 -4.56
C ALA A 31 7.58 -4.73 -4.96
N VAL A 32 8.53 -3.84 -5.23
CA VAL A 32 8.27 -2.48 -5.72
C VAL A 32 7.50 -2.51 -7.03
N SER A 33 7.92 -3.35 -7.98
CA SER A 33 7.20 -3.51 -9.25
C SER A 33 5.76 -4.01 -9.04
N ALA A 34 5.57 -5.00 -8.16
CA ALA A 34 4.23 -5.50 -7.83
C ALA A 34 3.34 -4.41 -7.21
N GLY A 35 3.86 -3.62 -6.26
CA GLY A 35 3.13 -2.52 -5.64
C GLY A 35 2.76 -1.42 -6.64
N MET A 36 3.67 -1.05 -7.55
CA MET A 36 3.41 -0.05 -8.60
C MET A 36 2.39 -0.55 -9.63
N ASN A 37 2.47 -1.81 -10.04
CA ASN A 37 1.49 -2.42 -10.95
C ASN A 37 0.10 -2.46 -10.30
N TRP A 38 0.03 -2.80 -9.01
CA TRP A 38 -1.22 -2.80 -8.26
C TRP A 38 -1.82 -1.39 -8.13
N LEU A 39 -1.00 -0.36 -7.86
CA LEU A 39 -1.46 1.04 -7.88
C LEU A 39 -2.00 1.44 -9.26
N SER A 40 -1.44 0.96 -10.36
CA SER A 40 -1.94 1.29 -11.71
C SER A 40 -3.38 0.81 -11.96
N LEU A 41 -3.81 -0.28 -11.31
CA LEU A 41 -5.19 -0.74 -11.35
C LEU A 41 -6.12 0.26 -10.66
N ILE A 42 -5.71 0.77 -9.50
CA ILE A 42 -6.44 1.81 -8.76
C ILE A 42 -6.48 3.11 -9.57
N ASP A 43 -5.35 3.51 -10.13
CA ASP A 43 -5.24 4.72 -10.94
C ASP A 43 -6.15 4.65 -12.19
N SER A 44 -6.41 3.44 -12.69
CA SER A 44 -7.33 3.16 -13.81
C SER A 44 -8.78 2.93 -13.38
N GLY A 45 -9.12 3.12 -12.10
CA GLY A 45 -10.48 2.90 -11.56
C GLY A 45 -10.88 1.43 -11.43
N LYS A 46 -9.96 0.48 -11.64
CA LYS A 46 -10.23 -0.96 -11.60
C LYS A 46 -10.17 -1.52 -10.18
N TYR A 47 -11.02 -1.01 -9.30
CA TYR A 47 -10.96 -1.27 -7.85
C TYR A 47 -11.24 -2.73 -7.48
N THR A 48 -12.17 -3.39 -8.18
CA THR A 48 -12.45 -4.82 -7.95
C THR A 48 -11.27 -5.69 -8.38
N GLU A 49 -10.58 -5.34 -9.46
CA GLU A 49 -9.38 -6.04 -9.92
C GLU A 49 -8.21 -5.82 -8.94
N SER A 50 -8.01 -4.60 -8.45
CA SER A 50 -6.97 -4.38 -7.42
C SER A 50 -7.27 -5.15 -6.13
N TRP A 51 -8.52 -5.29 -5.71
CA TRP A 51 -8.86 -6.17 -4.59
C TRP A 51 -8.51 -7.63 -4.88
N ARG A 52 -8.90 -8.15 -6.05
CA ARG A 52 -8.67 -9.55 -6.44
C ARG A 52 -7.18 -9.89 -6.50
N ASP A 53 -6.38 -8.95 -6.99
CA ASP A 53 -4.93 -9.12 -7.20
C ASP A 53 -4.11 -8.79 -5.93
N ALA A 54 -4.78 -8.35 -4.85
CA ALA A 54 -4.17 -8.17 -3.54
C ALA A 54 -3.86 -9.52 -2.86
N SER A 55 -3.03 -9.46 -1.82
CA SER A 55 -2.60 -10.64 -1.07
C SER A 55 -3.78 -11.37 -0.44
N VAL A 56 -3.56 -12.65 -0.12
CA VAL A 56 -4.55 -13.44 0.62
C VAL A 56 -4.87 -12.76 1.97
N LEU A 57 -3.85 -12.19 2.63
CA LEU A 57 -4.01 -11.43 3.86
C LEU A 57 -4.95 -10.22 3.67
N PHE A 58 -4.76 -9.42 2.61
CA PHE A 58 -5.59 -8.26 2.34
C PHE A 58 -7.05 -8.65 2.10
N ARG A 59 -7.28 -9.65 1.24
CA ARG A 59 -8.64 -10.12 0.91
C ARG A 59 -9.34 -10.81 2.08
N GLY A 60 -8.58 -11.36 3.03
CA GLY A 60 -9.10 -11.89 4.30
C GLY A 60 -9.49 -10.79 5.29
N ALA A 61 -8.87 -9.62 5.21
CA ALA A 61 -9.11 -8.50 6.13
C ALA A 61 -10.15 -7.49 5.64
N VAL A 62 -10.27 -7.29 4.32
CA VAL A 62 -11.14 -6.29 3.70
C VAL A 62 -11.95 -6.94 2.59
N THR A 63 -13.28 -6.75 2.59
CA THR A 63 -14.14 -7.21 1.48
C THR A 63 -13.99 -6.34 0.24
N ALA A 64 -14.33 -6.87 -0.94
CA ALA A 64 -14.27 -6.12 -2.19
C ALA A 64 -15.13 -4.84 -2.15
N GLU A 65 -16.29 -4.91 -1.50
CA GLU A 65 -17.23 -3.81 -1.35
C GLU A 65 -16.68 -2.72 -0.44
N GLN A 66 -16.09 -3.10 0.71
CA GLN A 66 -15.43 -2.16 1.63
C GLN A 66 -14.24 -1.48 0.96
N TRP A 67 -13.45 -2.24 0.21
CA TRP A 67 -12.32 -1.70 -0.53
C TRP A 67 -12.74 -0.67 -1.57
N ARG A 68 -13.73 -1.02 -2.40
CA ARG A 68 -14.29 -0.10 -3.40
C ARG A 68 -14.85 1.16 -2.73
N ALA A 69 -15.62 1.01 -1.66
CA ALA A 69 -16.19 2.14 -0.92
C ALA A 69 -15.10 3.06 -0.33
N SER A 70 -14.02 2.49 0.19
CA SER A 70 -12.86 3.24 0.69
C SER A 70 -12.19 4.05 -0.43
N LEU A 71 -11.93 3.43 -1.59
CA LEU A 71 -11.34 4.12 -2.74
C LEU A 71 -12.28 5.20 -3.32
N ASP A 72 -13.58 4.94 -3.38
CA ASP A 72 -14.58 5.94 -3.79
C ASP A 72 -14.62 7.13 -2.83
N GLY A 73 -14.46 6.91 -1.52
CA GLY A 73 -14.52 7.96 -0.50
C GLY A 73 -13.22 8.74 -0.33
N VAL A 74 -12.07 8.08 -0.49
CA VAL A 74 -10.74 8.67 -0.19
C VAL A 74 -9.96 8.98 -1.45
N ARG A 75 -9.91 8.06 -2.41
CA ARG A 75 -9.03 8.15 -3.58
C ARG A 75 -9.64 8.96 -4.71
N LYS A 76 -10.92 8.73 -5.01
CA LYS A 76 -11.64 9.39 -6.10
C LYS A 76 -11.71 10.92 -5.95
N PRO A 77 -11.93 11.52 -4.75
CA PRO A 77 -11.94 12.97 -4.59
C PRO A 77 -10.58 13.65 -4.85
N LEU A 78 -9.47 12.91 -4.82
CA LEU A 78 -8.14 13.46 -5.11
C LEU A 78 -7.96 13.71 -6.61
N GLY A 79 -8.75 13.06 -7.47
CA GLY A 79 -8.58 13.06 -8.91
C GLY A 79 -7.43 12.16 -9.38
N LYS A 80 -7.07 12.28 -10.65
CA LYS A 80 -6.05 11.43 -11.28
C LYS A 80 -4.66 11.67 -10.68
N PRO A 81 -3.82 10.63 -10.58
CA PRO A 81 -2.40 10.82 -10.27
C PRO A 81 -1.73 11.65 -11.37
N VAL A 82 -1.00 12.68 -10.97
CA VAL A 82 -0.14 13.48 -11.84
C VAL A 82 1.30 13.02 -11.72
N LYS A 83 1.76 12.75 -10.50
CA LYS A 83 3.14 12.36 -10.21
C LYS A 83 3.20 11.47 -8.96
N ARG A 84 4.14 10.53 -8.95
CA ARG A 84 4.49 9.70 -7.80
C ARG A 84 6.00 9.54 -7.74
N GLU A 85 6.61 9.91 -6.62
CA GLU A 85 8.05 9.79 -6.37
C GLU A 85 8.29 8.82 -5.22
N MET A 86 9.13 7.81 -5.45
CA MET A 86 9.53 6.87 -4.42
C MET A 86 10.44 7.56 -3.40
N VAL A 87 10.04 7.55 -2.13
CA VAL A 87 10.86 8.07 -1.01
C VAL A 87 11.66 6.94 -0.38
N ASN A 88 11.00 5.81 -0.11
CA ASN A 88 11.60 4.67 0.57
C ASN A 88 10.93 3.36 0.14
N ALA A 89 11.69 2.28 0.14
CA ALA A 89 11.20 0.91 0.02
C ALA A 89 12.00 0.04 1.00
N GLU A 90 11.38 -0.35 2.11
CA GLU A 90 12.08 -1.04 3.20
C GLU A 90 11.59 -2.47 3.37
N GLU A 91 12.53 -3.43 3.32
CA GLU A 91 12.24 -4.82 3.65
C GLU A 91 11.98 -4.99 5.16
N SER A 92 10.97 -5.78 5.50
CA SER A 92 10.75 -6.23 6.87
C SER A 92 10.30 -7.68 6.90
N THR A 93 10.62 -8.39 8.00
CA THR A 93 10.13 -9.75 8.25
C THR A 93 8.94 -9.80 9.22
N ALA A 94 8.59 -8.67 9.83
CA ALA A 94 7.50 -8.55 10.78
C ALA A 94 6.92 -7.13 10.77
N LEU A 95 5.61 -7.00 10.93
CA LEU A 95 4.93 -5.73 11.08
C LEU A 95 3.93 -5.81 12.24
N PRO A 96 3.75 -4.74 13.03
CA PRO A 96 2.77 -4.74 14.11
C PRO A 96 1.36 -5.12 13.60
N GLY A 97 0.76 -6.15 14.20
CA GLY A 97 -0.59 -6.61 13.84
C GLY A 97 -0.70 -7.40 12.53
N ALA A 98 0.41 -7.68 11.83
CA ALA A 98 0.46 -8.59 10.70
C ALA A 98 1.14 -9.92 11.10
N PRO A 99 0.87 -11.03 10.39
CA PRO A 99 1.63 -12.27 10.56
C PRO A 99 3.12 -12.08 10.22
N ASP A 100 3.97 -12.99 10.70
CA ASP A 100 5.35 -13.06 10.22
C ASP A 100 5.37 -13.39 8.71
N GLY A 101 6.29 -12.77 7.98
CA GLY A 101 6.36 -12.91 6.53
C GLY A 101 7.34 -11.93 5.92
N ARG A 102 7.60 -12.03 4.60
CA ARG A 102 8.45 -11.05 3.92
C ARG A 102 7.60 -9.91 3.40
N TYR A 103 7.95 -8.69 3.81
CA TYR A 103 7.26 -7.47 3.46
C TYR A 103 8.21 -6.47 2.83
N VAL A 104 7.67 -5.60 1.98
CA VAL A 104 8.29 -4.35 1.57
C VAL A 104 7.30 -3.23 1.82
N VAL A 105 7.71 -2.23 2.60
CA VAL A 105 6.92 -1.02 2.86
C VAL A 105 7.43 0.08 1.95
N MET A 106 6.65 0.41 0.94
CA MET A 106 6.91 1.47 -0.01
C MET A 106 6.27 2.76 0.52
N THR A 107 7.02 3.86 0.55
CA THR A 107 6.50 5.21 0.82
C THR A 107 6.79 6.13 -0.35
N MET A 108 5.76 6.83 -0.82
CA MET A 108 5.85 7.75 -1.96
C MET A 108 5.25 9.11 -1.62
N GLN A 109 5.83 10.17 -2.20
CA GLN A 109 5.16 11.46 -2.30
C GLN A 109 4.45 11.56 -3.64
N SER A 110 3.20 11.98 -3.60
CA SER A 110 2.31 11.95 -4.75
C SER A 110 1.57 13.27 -4.93
N VAL A 111 1.36 13.60 -6.19
CA VAL A 111 0.59 14.75 -6.66
C VAL A 111 -0.63 14.22 -7.38
N PHE A 112 -1.80 14.66 -6.98
CA PHE A 112 -3.08 14.40 -7.64
C PHE A 112 -3.70 15.71 -8.15
N GLU A 113 -4.63 15.61 -9.10
CA GLU A 113 -5.33 16.77 -9.68
C GLU A 113 -5.92 17.72 -8.61
N HIS A 114 -6.39 17.17 -7.48
CA HIS A 114 -7.05 17.93 -6.42
C HIS A 114 -6.31 17.86 -5.07
N LYS A 115 -5.09 17.31 -5.04
CA LYS A 115 -4.24 17.26 -3.85
C LYS A 115 -2.77 17.26 -4.23
N GLN A 116 -2.10 18.39 -4.01
CA GLN A 116 -0.72 18.57 -4.44
C GLN A 116 0.31 17.81 -3.60
N PHE A 117 -0.02 17.50 -2.34
CA PHE A 117 0.88 16.82 -1.42
C PHE A 117 0.11 15.70 -0.74
N ALA A 118 0.36 14.48 -1.21
CA ALA A 118 -0.13 13.25 -0.61
C ALA A 118 1.04 12.33 -0.29
N THR A 119 0.96 11.67 0.85
CA THR A 119 1.88 10.56 1.13
C THR A 119 1.12 9.26 0.95
N GLU A 120 1.59 8.43 0.02
CA GLU A 120 1.10 7.08 -0.18
C GLU A 120 2.04 6.08 0.51
N THR A 121 1.46 5.11 1.20
CA THR A 121 2.18 3.95 1.74
C THR A 121 1.55 2.69 1.19
N VAL A 122 2.35 1.87 0.52
CA VAL A 122 1.93 0.55 0.02
C VAL A 122 2.79 -0.50 0.73
N THR A 123 2.14 -1.44 1.41
CA THR A 123 2.81 -2.62 1.93
C THR A 123 2.59 -3.76 0.95
N VAL A 124 3.66 -4.37 0.48
CA VAL A 124 3.64 -5.55 -0.39
C VAL A 124 4.17 -6.73 0.42
N MET A 125 3.55 -7.90 0.31
CA MET A 125 4.01 -9.12 0.97
C MET A 125 4.26 -10.22 -0.05
N LEU A 126 5.19 -11.12 0.28
CA LEU A 126 5.39 -12.36 -0.46
C LEU A 126 4.37 -13.38 0.04
N ASP A 127 3.37 -13.69 -0.78
CA ASP A 127 2.42 -14.76 -0.48
C ASP A 127 3.11 -16.14 -0.54
N ASN A 128 2.44 -17.16 0.02
CA ASN A 128 2.95 -18.54 0.08
C ASN A 128 3.23 -19.17 -1.29
N ASP A 129 2.65 -18.62 -2.36
CA ASP A 129 2.91 -19.05 -3.75
C ASP A 129 4.14 -18.38 -4.37
N GLY A 130 4.89 -17.59 -3.59
CA GLY A 130 6.11 -16.92 -4.05
C GLY A 130 5.85 -15.66 -4.87
N VAL A 131 4.62 -15.14 -4.89
CA VAL A 131 4.26 -13.92 -5.62
C VAL A 131 4.12 -12.74 -4.67
N TRP A 132 4.73 -11.61 -5.03
CA TRP A 132 4.57 -10.36 -4.31
C TRP A 132 3.22 -9.72 -4.63
N ARG A 133 2.42 -9.43 -3.59
CA ARG A 133 1.09 -8.79 -3.72
C ARG A 133 0.88 -7.71 -2.69
N ALA A 134 0.06 -6.72 -3.01
CA ALA A 134 -0.30 -5.66 -2.07
C ALA A 134 -1.04 -6.24 -0.85
N ALA A 135 -0.52 -5.94 0.33
CA ALA A 135 -1.04 -6.35 1.65
C ALA A 135 -1.62 -5.18 2.45
N GLY A 136 -1.41 -3.94 1.99
CA GLY A 136 -1.98 -2.75 2.61
C GLY A 136 -1.77 -1.50 1.75
N TYR A 137 -2.69 -0.55 1.86
CA TYR A 137 -2.57 0.76 1.22
C TYR A 137 -3.14 1.84 2.13
N PHE A 138 -2.37 2.91 2.25
CA PHE A 138 -2.74 4.10 2.99
C PHE A 138 -2.36 5.35 2.20
N ILE A 139 -3.21 6.38 2.29
CA ILE A 139 -3.01 7.67 1.64
C ILE A 139 -3.51 8.79 2.56
N LYS A 140 -2.75 9.87 2.70
CA LYS A 140 -3.11 11.06 3.49
C LYS A 140 -2.69 12.35 2.82
#